data_AF-A0A7X6V818-F1
#
_entry.id   AF-A0A7X6V818-F1
#
_cell.length_a   1.000
_cell.length_b   1.000
_cell.length_c   1.000
_cell.angle_alpha   90.00
_cell.angle_beta   90.00
_cell.angle_gamma   90.00
#
_symmetry.space_group_name_H-M   'P 1'
#
loop_
_entity.id
_entity.type
_entity.pdbx_description
1 polymer ?
#
loop_
_entity_poly.entity_id
_entity_poly.type
_entity_poly.pdbx_seq_one_letter_code
_entity_poly.pdbx_strand_id
1 'polypeptide(L)'
;MKLFETTVNARAGNSHITVGPGVLRQIGAVAQKTVKGRRACVVTDSNVCNLHLSPVMESLEANGFEAEQVSVPAGENSKSLEMVSTLWNTFNGYKITRTDLIVALGGGVVGDLAGFAAATYLRGVA
;
A
#
# COMPACT_ATOMS: atom_id res chain seq x y z
N MET A 1 0.83 -1.61 25.23
CA MET A 1 2.17 -1.16 24.79
C MET A 1 2.01 0.20 24.12
N LYS A 2 2.93 1.15 24.28
CA LYS A 2 2.77 2.54 23.81
C LYS A 2 3.13 2.65 22.31
N LEU A 3 2.27 3.30 21.52
CA LEU A 3 2.58 3.69 20.14
C LEU A 3 3.35 5.01 20.14
N PHE A 4 4.25 5.16 19.18
CA PHE A 4 4.87 6.45 18.84
C PHE A 4 4.16 7.00 17.60
N GLU A 5 3.75 8.26 17.67
CA GLU A 5 3.04 8.93 16.60
C GLU A 5 3.74 10.26 16.30
N THR A 6 3.90 10.57 15.02
CA THR A 6 4.41 11.86 14.56
C THR A 6 3.81 12.22 13.22
N THR A 7 3.90 13.50 12.85
CA THR A 7 3.45 14.01 11.57
C THR A 7 4.62 14.62 10.83
N VAL A 8 4.83 14.18 9.58
CA VAL A 8 5.78 14.79 8.66
C VAL A 8 5.03 15.75 7.78
N ASN A 9 5.43 17.03 7.83
CA ASN A 9 4.85 18.08 7.00
C ASN A 9 5.74 18.29 5.78
N ALA A 10 5.16 18.22 4.59
CA ALA A 10 5.84 18.49 3.33
C ALA A 10 4.99 19.44 2.48
N ARG A 11 5.61 20.05 1.45
CA ARG A 11 4.90 20.95 0.52
C ARG A 11 3.69 20.26 -0.15
N ALA A 12 3.80 18.96 -0.40
CA ALA A 12 2.76 18.16 -1.04
C ALA A 12 1.64 17.71 -0.08
N GLY A 13 1.79 17.93 1.23
CA GLY A 13 0.83 17.51 2.26
C GLY A 13 1.51 16.95 3.50
N ASN A 14 0.68 16.48 4.43
CA ASN A 14 1.11 15.95 5.71
C ASN A 14 0.91 14.43 5.76
N SER A 15 1.91 13.71 6.28
CA SER A 15 1.86 12.27 6.46
C SER A 15 1.90 11.93 7.96
N HIS A 16 0.98 11.09 8.40
CA HIS A 16 0.97 10.57 9.77
C HIS A 16 1.81 9.30 9.83
N ILE A 17 2.77 9.25 10.74
CA ILE A 17 3.67 8.12 10.95
C ILE A 17 3.36 7.51 12.31
N THR A 18 2.95 6.24 12.30
CA THR A 18 2.70 5.45 13.51
C THR A 18 3.73 4.33 13.60
N VAL A 19 4.42 4.23 14.73
CA VAL A 19 5.43 3.19 14.99
C VAL A 19 5.10 2.48 16.29
N GLY A 20 5.05 1.16 16.23
CA GLY A 20 4.86 0.35 17.42
C GLY A 20 4.44 -1.08 17.11
N PRO A 21 4.29 -1.90 18.15
CA PRO A 21 3.83 -3.28 18.02
C PRO A 21 2.37 -3.34 17.57
N GLY A 22 2.07 -4.27 16.66
CA GLY A 22 0.70 -4.55 16.23
C GLY A 22 0.09 -3.53 15.26
N VAL A 23 0.86 -2.56 14.75
CA VAL A 23 0.35 -1.51 13.84
C VAL A 23 -0.23 -2.05 12.53
N LEU A 24 0.24 -3.20 12.04
CA LEU A 24 -0.29 -3.81 10.80
C LEU A 24 -1.80 -4.11 10.92
N ARG A 25 -2.27 -4.51 12.11
CA ARG A 25 -3.69 -4.79 12.37
C ARG A 25 -4.57 -3.54 12.39
N GLN A 26 -3.97 -2.35 12.35
CA GLN A 26 -4.67 -1.06 12.39
C GLN A 26 -4.76 -0.41 11.00
N ILE A 27 -4.13 -0.99 9.97
CA ILE A 27 -4.05 -0.39 8.62
C ILE A 27 -5.45 -0.11 8.06
N GLY A 28 -6.39 -1.05 8.16
CA GLY A 28 -7.75 -0.84 7.67
C GLY A 28 -8.48 0.30 8.36
N ALA A 29 -8.32 0.43 9.67
CA ALA A 29 -8.94 1.50 10.46
C ALA A 29 -8.35 2.88 10.13
N VAL A 30 -7.06 2.94 9.81
CA VAL A 30 -6.39 4.16 9.34
C VAL A 30 -6.85 4.48 7.92
N ALA A 31 -6.79 3.50 7.01
CA ALA A 31 -7.18 3.63 5.62
C ALA A 31 -8.62 4.14 5.45
N GLN A 32 -9.57 3.58 6.22
CA GLN A 32 -10.98 3.97 6.19
C GLN A 32 -11.21 5.46 6.46
N LYS A 33 -10.30 6.11 7.20
CA LYS A 33 -10.38 7.55 7.51
C LYS A 33 -9.67 8.42 6.48
N THR A 34 -8.81 7.84 5.65
CA THR A 34 -7.93 8.55 4.72
C THR A 34 -8.47 8.55 3.29
N VAL A 35 -9.12 7.47 2.85
CA VAL A 35 -9.63 7.34 1.48
C VAL A 35 -11.15 7.21 1.44
N LYS A 36 -11.76 7.62 0.32
CA LYS A 36 -13.21 7.50 0.09
C LYS A 36 -13.62 6.17 -0.54
N GLY A 37 -12.72 5.59 -1.32
CA GLY A 37 -12.90 4.31 -2.00
C GLY A 37 -12.87 3.14 -1.03
N ARG A 38 -13.28 1.98 -1.54
CA ARG A 38 -13.34 0.73 -0.77
C ARG A 38 -12.55 -0.38 -1.43
N ARG A 39 -11.82 -0.12 -2.50
CA ARG A 39 -10.86 -1.10 -3.03
C ARG A 39 -9.48 -0.78 -2.50
N ALA A 40 -8.71 -1.83 -2.22
CA ALA A 40 -7.32 -1.69 -1.84
C ALA A 40 -6.48 -2.71 -2.62
N CYS A 41 -5.29 -2.31 -3.05
CA CYS A 41 -4.29 -3.24 -3.59
C CYS A 41 -3.03 -3.19 -2.75
N VAL A 42 -2.68 -4.30 -2.11
CA VAL A 42 -1.44 -4.45 -1.34
C VAL A 42 -0.33 -4.93 -2.28
N VAL A 43 0.67 -4.08 -2.50
CA VAL A 43 1.88 -4.40 -3.26
C VAL A 43 2.96 -4.85 -2.28
N THR A 44 3.49 -6.06 -2.45
CA THR A 44 4.54 -6.64 -1.59
C THR A 44 5.59 -7.35 -2.42
N ASP A 45 6.73 -7.69 -1.83
CA ASP A 45 7.67 -8.64 -2.43
C ASP A 45 7.45 -10.08 -1.93
N SER A 46 8.06 -11.04 -2.63
CA SER A 46 7.95 -12.48 -2.37
C SER A 46 8.41 -12.93 -0.98
N ASN A 47 9.30 -12.16 -0.32
CA ASN A 47 9.79 -12.50 1.02
C ASN A 47 8.82 -11.97 2.09
N VAL A 48 8.39 -10.72 1.96
CA VAL A 48 7.50 -10.04 2.92
C VAL A 48 6.07 -10.58 2.85
N CYS A 49 5.64 -11.01 1.66
CA CYS A 49 4.33 -11.61 1.40
C CYS A 49 4.00 -12.71 2.41
N ASN A 50 4.92 -13.66 2.60
CA ASN A 50 4.69 -14.82 3.48
C ASN A 50 4.69 -14.49 4.98
N LEU A 51 5.21 -13.32 5.38
CA LEU A 51 5.44 -12.96 6.78
C LEU A 51 4.40 -11.98 7.33
N HIS A 52 3.96 -11.03 6.51
CA HIS A 52 3.27 -9.84 7.01
C HIS A 52 1.95 -9.53 6.30
N LEU A 53 1.62 -10.23 5.22
CA LEU A 53 0.46 -9.91 4.39
C LEU A 53 -0.89 -10.20 5.07
N SER A 54 -1.04 -11.37 5.68
CA SER A 54 -2.31 -11.78 6.34
C SER A 54 -2.84 -10.73 7.31
N PRO A 55 -2.07 -10.19 8.29
CA PRO A 55 -2.62 -9.20 9.21
C PRO A 55 -3.00 -7.87 8.55
N VAL A 56 -2.42 -7.53 7.38
CA VAL A 56 -2.80 -6.35 6.60
C VAL A 56 -4.11 -6.58 5.86
N MET A 57 -4.23 -7.71 5.16
CA MET A 57 -5.44 -8.09 4.43
C MET A 57 -6.64 -8.20 5.38
N GLU A 58 -6.48 -8.94 6.49
CA GLU A 58 -7.50 -9.06 7.54
C GLU A 58 -7.93 -7.70 8.09
N SER A 59 -6.98 -6.78 8.31
CA SER A 59 -7.29 -5.44 8.80
C SER A 59 -8.11 -4.64 7.78
N LEU A 60 -7.73 -4.66 6.51
CA LEU A 60 -8.44 -3.97 5.44
C LEU A 60 -9.87 -4.51 5.27
N GLU A 61 -10.02 -5.83 5.15
CA GLU A 61 -11.32 -6.49 4.98
C GLU A 61 -12.25 -6.23 6.17
N ALA A 62 -11.74 -6.35 7.41
CA ALA A 62 -12.52 -6.04 8.61
C ALA A 62 -13.01 -4.58 8.69
N ASN A 63 -12.41 -3.68 7.89
CA ASN A 63 -12.80 -2.27 7.80
C ASN A 63 -13.54 -1.94 6.48
N GLY A 64 -14.03 -2.97 5.80
CA GLY A 64 -14.94 -2.86 4.65
C GLY A 64 -14.25 -2.60 3.31
N PHE A 65 -12.98 -2.94 3.18
CA PHE A 65 -12.28 -2.89 1.90
C PHE A 65 -12.41 -4.22 1.12
N GLU A 66 -12.67 -4.12 -0.17
CA GLU A 66 -12.36 -5.15 -1.18
C GLU A 66 -10.84 -5.12 -1.40
N ALA A 67 -10.10 -5.91 -0.62
CA ALA A 67 -8.64 -5.94 -0.65
C ALA A 67 -8.13 -7.03 -1.59
N GLU A 68 -7.23 -6.65 -2.49
CA GLU A 68 -6.50 -7.53 -3.39
C GLU A 68 -5.00 -7.38 -3.14
N GLN A 69 -4.19 -8.32 -3.60
CA GLN A 69 -2.73 -8.28 -3.42
C GLN A 69 -1.97 -8.55 -4.71
N VAL A 70 -0.75 -8.03 -4.79
CA VAL A 70 0.21 -8.39 -5.83
C VAL A 70 1.60 -8.54 -5.22
N SER A 71 2.22 -9.68 -5.51
CA SER A 71 3.60 -9.97 -5.13
C SER A 71 4.52 -9.73 -6.31
N VAL A 72 5.53 -8.89 -6.14
CA VAL A 72 6.66 -8.75 -7.08
C VAL A 72 7.82 -9.63 -6.64
N PRO A 73 8.77 -9.97 -7.53
CA PRO A 73 10.01 -10.62 -7.11
C PRO A 73 10.78 -9.76 -6.09
N ALA A 74 11.46 -10.38 -5.14
CA ALA A 74 12.31 -9.65 -4.20
C ALA A 74 13.62 -9.21 -4.86
N GLY A 75 14.08 -8.00 -4.51
CA GLY A 75 15.38 -7.45 -4.91
C GLY A 75 15.29 -6.23 -5.83
N GLU A 76 16.41 -5.51 -5.96
CA GLU A 76 16.49 -4.23 -6.68
C GLU A 76 16.10 -4.34 -8.16
N ASN A 77 16.30 -5.51 -8.78
CA ASN A 77 15.95 -5.75 -10.19
C ASN A 77 14.45 -5.56 -10.48
N SER A 78 13.59 -5.68 -9.47
CA SER A 78 12.15 -5.41 -9.60
C SER A 78 11.81 -3.92 -9.66
N LYS A 79 12.76 -3.04 -9.35
CA LYS A 79 12.60 -1.59 -9.46
C LYS A 79 12.80 -1.14 -10.91
N SER A 80 11.88 -1.57 -11.78
CA SER A 80 11.92 -1.30 -13.22
C SER A 80 10.58 -0.79 -13.76
N LEU A 81 10.61 -0.11 -14.91
CA LEU A 81 9.39 0.39 -15.56
C LEU A 81 8.51 -0.73 -16.10
N GLU A 82 9.10 -1.86 -16.47
CA GLU A 82 8.37 -3.07 -16.84
C GLU A 82 7.53 -3.55 -15.66
N MET A 83 8.09 -3.54 -14.44
CA MET A 83 7.37 -3.91 -13.24
C MET A 83 6.27 -2.91 -12.88
N VAL A 84 6.52 -1.61 -13.07
CA VAL A 84 5.50 -0.57 -12.93
C VAL A 84 4.34 -0.81 -13.92
N SER A 85 4.64 -1.16 -15.17
CA SER A 85 3.63 -1.50 -16.18
C SER A 85 2.79 -2.72 -15.77
N THR A 86 3.43 -3.75 -15.22
CA THR A 86 2.73 -4.90 -14.63
C THR A 86 1.78 -4.46 -13.52
N LEU A 87 2.24 -3.61 -12.58
CA LEU A 87 1.39 -3.09 -11.51
C LEU A 87 0.18 -2.31 -12.03
N TRP A 88 0.34 -1.46 -13.06
CA TRP A 88 -0.80 -0.74 -13.65
C TRP A 88 -1.83 -1.69 -14.27
N ASN A 89 -1.39 -2.76 -14.94
CA ASN A 89 -2.29 -3.76 -15.49
C ASN A 89 -3.04 -4.49 -14.37
N THR A 90 -2.36 -4.80 -13.27
CA THR A 90 -2.97 -5.38 -12.06
C THR A 90 -3.99 -4.44 -11.43
N PHE A 91 -3.65 -3.16 -11.23
CA PHE A 91 -4.57 -2.15 -10.70
C PHE A 91 -5.82 -2.01 -11.57
N ASN A 92 -5.64 -2.04 -12.89
CA ASN A 92 -6.76 -2.01 -13.84
C ASN A 92 -7.61 -3.28 -13.75
N GLY A 93 -7.00 -4.46 -13.61
CA GLY A 93 -7.71 -5.73 -13.41
C GLY A 93 -8.58 -5.73 -12.15
N TYR A 94 -8.07 -5.13 -11.06
CA TYR A 94 -8.80 -4.93 -9.81
C TYR A 94 -9.74 -3.71 -9.82
N LYS A 95 -9.81 -3.00 -10.96
CA LYS A 95 -10.63 -1.80 -11.16
C LYS A 95 -10.37 -0.73 -10.10
N ILE A 96 -9.10 -0.54 -9.72
CA ILE A 96 -8.68 0.54 -8.83
C ILE A 96 -9.01 1.89 -9.49
N THR A 97 -9.62 2.78 -8.71
CA THR A 97 -9.97 4.13 -9.11
C THR A 97 -9.15 5.16 -8.31
N ARG A 98 -9.30 6.45 -8.65
CA ARG A 98 -8.59 7.55 -7.96
C ARG A 98 -8.93 7.72 -6.48
N THR A 99 -10.03 7.12 -6.02
CA THR A 99 -10.45 7.20 -4.62
C THR A 99 -10.04 5.99 -3.79
N ASP A 100 -9.52 4.95 -4.45
CA ASP A 100 -9.10 3.70 -3.81
C ASP A 100 -7.66 3.82 -3.28
N LEU A 101 -7.16 2.72 -2.71
CA LEU A 101 -5.92 2.68 -1.94
C LEU A 101 -4.89 1.72 -2.54
N ILE A 102 -3.64 2.17 -2.62
CA ILE A 102 -2.46 1.33 -2.84
C ILE A 102 -1.67 1.25 -1.53
N VAL A 103 -1.40 0.03 -1.05
CA VAL A 103 -0.61 -0.20 0.16
C VAL A 103 0.73 -0.81 -0.23
N ALA A 104 1.82 -0.08 0.01
CA ALA A 104 3.17 -0.62 -0.11
C ALA A 104 3.56 -1.38 1.16
N LEU A 105 3.64 -2.72 1.09
CA LEU A 105 4.05 -3.58 2.18
C LEU A 105 5.43 -4.19 1.88
N GLY A 106 6.50 -3.57 2.38
CA GLY A 106 7.84 -4.07 2.18
C GLY A 106 8.93 -3.06 2.54
N GLY A 107 10.13 -3.29 2.02
CA GLY A 107 11.27 -2.38 2.16
C GLY A 107 11.26 -1.25 1.12
N GLY A 108 12.42 -0.58 0.98
CA GLY A 108 12.58 0.57 0.08
C GLY A 108 12.28 0.26 -1.40
N VAL A 109 12.61 -0.95 -1.87
CA VAL A 109 12.30 -1.37 -3.25
C VAL A 109 10.79 -1.36 -3.52
N VAL A 110 10.02 -2.00 -2.65
CA VAL A 110 8.55 -2.04 -2.77
C VAL A 110 7.97 -0.64 -2.61
N GLY A 111 8.47 0.13 -1.64
CA GLY A 111 8.04 1.51 -1.39
C GLY A 111 8.23 2.41 -2.61
N ASP A 112 9.41 2.40 -3.22
CA ASP A 112 9.71 3.21 -4.41
C ASP A 112 8.88 2.75 -5.61
N LEU A 113 8.80 1.44 -5.84
CA LEU A 113 8.08 0.86 -6.98
C LEU A 113 6.57 1.13 -6.89
N ALA A 114 5.94 0.77 -5.76
CA ALA A 114 4.52 0.97 -5.54
C ALA A 114 4.17 2.46 -5.45
N GLY A 115 5.01 3.26 -4.79
CA GLY A 115 4.83 4.71 -4.69
C GLY A 115 4.88 5.39 -6.06
N PHE A 116 5.85 5.04 -6.90
CA PHE A 116 5.92 5.56 -8.26
C PHE A 116 4.72 5.10 -9.09
N ALA A 117 4.36 3.81 -9.03
CA ALA A 117 3.21 3.28 -9.76
C ALA A 117 1.90 3.96 -9.36
N ALA A 118 1.67 4.20 -8.06
CA ALA A 118 0.50 4.90 -7.54
C ALA A 118 0.47 6.38 -7.95
N ALA A 119 1.62 7.06 -7.95
CA ALA A 119 1.71 8.46 -8.35
C ALA A 119 1.39 8.68 -9.84
N THR A 120 1.69 7.70 -10.69
CA THR A 120 1.49 7.80 -12.15
C THR A 120 0.19 7.16 -12.62
N TYR A 121 -0.33 6.14 -11.93
CA TYR A 121 -1.58 5.48 -12.29
C TYR A 121 -2.75 6.44 -12.12
N LEU A 122 -3.58 6.60 -13.17
CA LEU A 122 -4.67 7.57 -13.22
C LEU A 122 -4.27 9.02 -12.85
N ARG A 123 -2.98 9.37 -12.95
CA ARG A 123 -2.37 10.64 -12.50
C ARG A 123 -2.38 10.84 -10.97
N GLY A 124 -2.41 9.76 -10.20
CA GLY A 124 -2.35 9.77 -8.75
C GLY A 124 -3.49 8.96 -8.13
N VAL A 125 -3.11 8.01 -7.28
CA VAL A 125 -3.97 7.25 -6.36
C VAL A 125 -3.30 7.27 -4.98
N ALA A 126 -4.12 7.21 -3.93
CA ALA A 126 -3.69 7.26 -2.54
C ALA A 126 -3.00 5.97 -2.08
#